data_AF-A0A964YKW5-F1
#
_entry.id   AF-A0A964YKW5-F1
#
_cell.length_a   1.000
_cell.length_b   1.000
_cell.length_c   1.000
_cell.angle_alpha   90.00
_cell.angle_beta   90.00
_cell.angle_gamma   90.00
#
_symmetry.space_group_name_H-M   'P 1'
#
loop_
_entity.id
_entity.type
_entity.pdbx_description
1 polymer ?
#
loop_
_entity_poly.entity_id
_entity_poly.type
_entity_poly.pdbx_seq_one_letter_code
_entity_poly.pdbx_strand_id
1 'polypeptide(L)'
;MKLLALNVYFFLATTCPISQQYTAYINQFTRMAAEKHIQVMLVFPTEKNKIKTEVDRFIQQYKLSAPVMIDKGFKLSKKFNATVTPEVFVLNEKDQVLYHGAIDNWFYKLGQNRIEITEHYLDDAVGQALNQQPIIRPYVKPIGCFIETGMPSN
;
A
#
# COMPACT_ATOMS: atom_id res chain seq x y z
N MET A 1 0.81 19.70 -22.34
CA MET A 1 0.18 19.34 -21.05
C MET A 1 1.18 18.49 -20.27
N LYS A 2 1.44 18.82 -19.01
CA LYS A 2 2.33 18.04 -18.15
C LYS A 2 1.54 16.81 -17.66
N LEU A 3 2.04 15.61 -17.94
CA LEU A 3 1.48 14.37 -17.39
C LEU A 3 1.73 14.37 -15.87
N LEU A 4 0.70 14.03 -15.08
CA LEU A 4 0.84 13.85 -13.64
C LEU A 4 1.47 12.47 -13.40
N ALA A 5 2.67 12.43 -12.82
CA ALA A 5 3.21 11.20 -12.25
C ALA A 5 2.73 11.02 -10.80
N LEU A 6 2.38 9.78 -10.45
CA LEU A 6 1.99 9.40 -9.10
C LEU A 6 2.97 8.36 -8.55
N ASN A 7 3.23 8.40 -7.26
CA ASN A 7 3.97 7.38 -6.53
C ASN A 7 3.03 6.67 -5.57
N VAL A 8 2.92 5.35 -5.67
CA VAL A 8 2.04 4.54 -4.84
C VAL A 8 2.87 3.57 -4.00
N TYR A 9 2.74 3.67 -2.68
CA TYR A 9 3.47 2.85 -1.72
C TYR A 9 2.49 1.90 -1.04
N PHE A 10 2.74 0.59 -1.15
CA PHE A 10 2.03 -0.43 -0.40
C PHE A 10 2.88 -0.87 0.77
N PHE A 11 2.45 -0.57 2.00
CA PHE A 11 3.05 -1.10 3.22
C PHE A 11 2.51 -2.50 3.47
N LEU A 12 3.38 -3.50 3.46
CA LEU A 12 3.02 -4.91 3.52
C LEU A 12 3.85 -5.63 4.60
N ALA A 13 3.31 -6.76 5.07
CA ALA A 13 4.06 -7.71 5.88
C ALA A 13 3.91 -9.12 5.31
N THR A 14 5.02 -9.87 5.25
CA THR A 14 5.05 -11.22 4.69
C THR A 14 4.19 -12.21 5.47
N THR A 15 3.99 -11.95 6.77
CA THR A 15 3.21 -12.78 7.70
C THR A 15 1.78 -12.29 7.89
N CYS A 16 1.40 -11.13 7.33
CA CYS A 16 0.04 -10.61 7.44
C CYS A 16 -0.88 -11.34 6.44
N PRO A 17 -1.93 -12.06 6.92
CA PRO A 17 -2.85 -12.78 6.02
C PRO A 17 -3.61 -11.86 5.07
N ILE A 18 -3.87 -10.62 5.49
CA ILE A 18 -4.55 -9.63 4.64
C ILE A 18 -3.61 -9.15 3.54
N SER A 19 -2.34 -8.84 3.87
CA SER A 19 -1.33 -8.47 2.86
C SER A 19 -1.15 -9.57 1.81
N GLN A 20 -1.13 -10.84 2.24
CA GLN A 20 -1.06 -12.00 1.35
C GLN A 20 -2.25 -12.06 0.39
N GLN A 21 -3.47 -11.78 0.86
CA GLN A 21 -4.69 -11.84 0.07
C GLN A 21 -4.79 -10.73 -0.99
N TYR A 22 -4.22 -9.55 -0.72
CA TYR A 22 -4.20 -8.46 -1.71
C TYR A 22 -3.12 -8.59 -2.80
N THR A 23 -2.23 -9.58 -2.74
CA THR A 23 -1.13 -9.70 -3.71
C THR A 23 -1.60 -9.84 -5.16
N ALA A 24 -2.72 -10.50 -5.41
CA ALA A 24 -3.33 -10.60 -6.75
C ALA A 24 -3.78 -9.22 -7.27
N TYR A 25 -4.45 -8.44 -6.42
CA TYR A 25 -4.84 -7.06 -6.72
C TYR A 25 -3.61 -6.18 -6.97
N ILE A 26 -2.59 -6.24 -6.11
CA ILE A 26 -1.36 -5.45 -6.24
C ILE A 26 -0.66 -5.74 -7.58
N ASN A 27 -0.65 -7.00 -8.03
CA ASN A 27 -0.11 -7.37 -9.33
C ASN A 27 -0.92 -6.75 -10.49
N GLN A 28 -2.25 -6.79 -10.41
CA GLN A 28 -3.11 -6.16 -11.41
C GLN A 28 -2.90 -4.64 -11.44
N PHE A 29 -2.89 -4.00 -10.27
CA PHE A 29 -2.64 -2.58 -10.11
C PHE A 29 -1.27 -2.19 -10.67
N THR A 30 -0.22 -2.97 -10.37
CA THR A 30 1.14 -2.71 -10.87
C THR A 30 1.22 -2.76 -12.41
N ARG A 31 0.50 -3.69 -13.05
CA ARG A 31 0.43 -3.75 -14.52
C ARG A 31 -0.25 -2.52 -15.11
N MET A 32 -1.40 -2.13 -14.56
CA MET A 32 -2.10 -0.91 -14.96
C MET A 32 -1.26 0.35 -14.71
N ALA A 33 -0.53 0.40 -13.59
CA ALA A 33 0.31 1.52 -13.19
C ALA A 33 1.44 1.79 -14.20
N ALA A 34 2.04 0.73 -14.75
CA ALA A 34 3.10 0.82 -15.76
C ALA A 34 2.64 1.53 -17.05
N GLU A 35 1.35 1.46 -17.39
CA GLU A 35 0.76 2.12 -18.56
C GLU A 35 0.40 3.60 -18.30
N LYS A 36 0.33 4.03 -17.02
CA LYS A 36 -0.27 5.31 -16.60
C LYS A 36 0.70 6.26 -15.89
N HIS A 37 2.02 6.08 -16.08
CA HIS A 37 3.07 6.87 -15.40
C HIS A 37 2.96 6.84 -13.85
N ILE A 38 2.47 5.72 -13.30
CA ILE A 38 2.40 5.51 -11.86
C ILE A 38 3.57 4.63 -11.44
N GLN A 39 4.38 5.11 -10.50
CA GLN A 39 5.41 4.30 -9.86
C GLN A 39 4.80 3.56 -8.68
N VAL A 40 5.09 2.26 -8.56
CA VAL A 40 4.63 1.43 -7.45
C VAL A 40 5.83 0.97 -6.64
N MET A 41 5.73 1.02 -5.32
CA MET A 41 6.74 0.52 -4.40
C MET A 41 6.11 -0.33 -3.29
N LEU A 42 6.65 -1.52 -3.08
CA LEU A 42 6.26 -2.41 -1.99
C LEU A 42 7.20 -2.18 -0.82
N VAL A 43 6.68 -1.69 0.30
CA VAL A 43 7.43 -1.35 1.50
C VAL A 43 7.19 -2.44 2.54
N PHE A 44 8.27 -3.01 3.08
CA PHE A 44 8.24 -4.02 4.14
C PHE A 44 8.86 -3.45 5.41
N PRO A 45 8.06 -2.92 6.35
CA PRO A 45 8.52 -2.36 7.61
C PRO A 45 9.12 -3.43 8.52
N THR A 46 10.30 -3.17 9.10
CA THR A 46 10.94 -4.15 9.99
C THR A 46 12.03 -3.56 10.89
N GLU A 47 12.31 -4.22 12.01
CA GLU A 47 13.59 -4.12 12.75
C GLU A 47 14.52 -5.31 12.48
N LYS A 48 14.02 -6.36 11.80
CA LYS A 48 14.78 -7.60 11.61
C LYS A 48 15.92 -7.37 10.61
N ASN A 49 17.15 -7.55 11.08
CA ASN A 49 18.35 -7.46 10.24
C ASN A 49 18.37 -8.45 9.05
N LYS A 50 17.66 -9.58 9.14
CA LYS A 50 17.68 -10.66 8.14
C LYS A 50 16.34 -10.92 7.43
N ILE A 51 15.43 -9.93 7.37
CA ILE A 51 14.11 -10.13 6.73
C ILE A 51 14.19 -10.41 5.22
N LYS A 52 15.31 -10.07 4.57
CA LYS A 52 15.44 -10.11 3.10
C LYS A 52 15.00 -11.45 2.51
N THR A 53 15.42 -12.58 3.09
CA THR A 53 15.04 -13.91 2.59
C THR A 53 13.53 -14.17 2.68
N GLU A 54 12.86 -13.67 3.73
CA GLU A 54 11.40 -13.79 3.88
C GLU A 54 10.68 -12.96 2.82
N VAL A 55 11.16 -11.73 2.59
CA VAL A 55 10.63 -10.83 1.56
C VAL A 55 10.86 -11.42 0.17
N ASP A 56 12.07 -11.87 -0.17
CA ASP A 56 12.37 -12.48 -1.47
C ASP A 56 11.46 -13.68 -1.74
N ARG A 57 11.24 -14.54 -0.74
CA ARG A 57 10.32 -15.68 -0.85
C ARG A 57 8.88 -15.23 -1.09
N PHE A 58 8.42 -14.22 -0.34
CA PHE A 58 7.07 -13.66 -0.50
C PHE A 58 6.86 -13.10 -1.92
N ILE A 59 7.83 -12.32 -2.42
CA ILE A 59 7.80 -11.75 -3.77
C ILE A 59 7.77 -12.85 -4.83
N GLN A 60 8.59 -13.90 -4.69
CA GLN A 60 8.60 -15.03 -5.61
C GLN A 60 7.29 -15.83 -5.56
N GLN A 61 6.80 -16.15 -4.37
CA GLN A 61 5.58 -16.92 -4.15
C GLN A 61 4.36 -16.24 -4.78
N TYR A 62 4.23 -14.93 -4.59
CA TYR A 62 3.10 -14.16 -5.10
C TYR A 62 3.37 -13.45 -6.44
N LYS A 63 4.55 -13.69 -7.04
CA LYS A 63 4.98 -13.14 -8.33
C LYS A 63 4.83 -11.62 -8.41
N LEU A 64 5.17 -10.92 -7.33
CA LEU A 64 5.08 -9.47 -7.23
C LEU A 64 6.14 -8.82 -8.11
N SER A 65 5.72 -7.97 -9.05
CA SER A 65 6.62 -7.36 -10.05
C SER A 65 7.05 -5.94 -9.74
N ALA A 66 6.48 -5.31 -8.69
CA ALA A 66 6.84 -3.96 -8.29
C ALA A 66 8.18 -3.93 -7.53
N PRO A 67 8.96 -2.83 -7.65
CA PRO A 67 10.12 -2.58 -6.80
C PRO A 67 9.83 -2.72 -5.31
N VAL A 68 10.81 -3.23 -4.57
CA VAL A 68 10.69 -3.57 -3.16
C VAL A 68 11.66 -2.75 -2.32
N MET A 69 11.17 -2.23 -1.20
CA MET A 69 11.94 -1.53 -0.18
C MET A 69 11.76 -2.22 1.16
N ILE A 70 12.87 -2.60 1.80
CA ILE A 70 12.88 -3.04 3.20
C ILE A 70 13.05 -1.78 4.07
N ASP A 71 12.01 -1.38 4.78
CA ASP A 71 12.00 -0.19 5.65
C ASP A 71 12.55 -0.53 7.04
N LYS A 72 13.88 -0.70 7.09
CA LYS A 72 14.61 -1.01 8.31
C LYS A 72 14.59 0.17 9.29
N GLY A 73 14.15 -0.08 10.52
CA GLY A 73 14.02 0.95 11.56
C GLY A 73 12.73 1.77 11.46
N PHE A 74 11.79 1.33 10.61
CA PHE A 74 10.50 1.98 10.36
C PHE A 74 10.62 3.43 9.90
N LYS A 75 11.68 3.79 9.15
CA LYS A 75 11.95 5.19 8.78
C LYS A 75 10.85 5.75 7.89
N LEU A 76 10.49 5.02 6.84
CA LEU A 76 9.45 5.45 5.92
C LEU A 76 8.06 5.32 6.55
N SER A 77 7.84 4.25 7.34
CA SER A 77 6.61 4.04 8.10
C SER A 77 6.34 5.19 9.06
N LYS A 78 7.36 5.65 9.80
CA LYS A 78 7.27 6.85 10.67
C LYS A 78 7.04 8.13 9.86
N LYS A 79 7.71 8.29 8.72
CA LYS A 79 7.53 9.47 7.85
C LYS A 79 6.10 9.59 7.34
N PHE A 80 5.49 8.47 6.94
CA PHE A 80 4.12 8.44 6.40
C PHE A 80 3.06 8.21 7.47
N ASN A 81 3.47 7.99 8.72
CA ASN A 81 2.60 7.61 9.82
C ASN A 81 1.77 6.34 9.49
N ALA A 82 2.39 5.39 8.78
CA ALA A 82 1.80 4.08 8.50
C ALA A 82 1.67 3.28 9.79
N THR A 83 0.51 2.67 10.01
CA THR A 83 0.14 2.05 11.29
C THR A 83 -0.19 0.56 11.16
N VAL A 84 -0.61 0.10 9.97
CA VAL A 84 -1.01 -1.29 9.74
C VAL A 84 -0.53 -1.80 8.39
N THR A 85 -0.66 -3.11 8.19
CA THR A 85 -0.43 -3.78 6.91
C THR A 85 -1.64 -4.64 6.53
N PRO A 86 -2.16 -4.53 5.28
CA PRO A 86 -1.74 -3.57 4.26
C PRO A 86 -2.25 -2.15 4.55
N GLU A 87 -1.47 -1.16 4.14
CA GLU A 87 -1.86 0.26 4.08
C GLU A 87 -1.22 0.88 2.84
N VAL A 88 -1.97 1.71 2.11
CA VAL A 88 -1.49 2.32 0.85
C VAL A 88 -1.38 3.83 0.97
N PHE A 89 -0.39 4.42 0.30
CA PHE A 89 -0.20 5.86 0.17
C PHE A 89 -0.03 6.24 -1.30
N VAL A 90 -0.77 7.25 -1.77
CA VAL A 90 -0.65 7.84 -3.10
C VAL A 90 -0.08 9.24 -2.95
N LEU A 91 1.06 9.49 -3.59
CA LEU A 91 1.75 10.77 -3.56
C LEU A 91 1.82 11.36 -4.97
N ASN A 92 1.87 12.69 -5.06
CA ASN A 92 2.21 13.39 -6.30
C ASN A 92 3.72 13.54 -6.47
N GLU A 93 4.14 14.16 -7.58
CA GLU A 93 5.55 14.49 -7.88
C GLU A 93 6.27 15.38 -6.84
N LYS A 94 5.52 16.04 -5.96
CA LYS A 94 6.05 16.92 -4.91
C LYS A 94 6.09 16.23 -3.54
N ASP A 95 5.98 14.91 -3.52
CA ASP A 95 5.89 14.07 -2.32
C ASP A 95 4.71 14.42 -1.39
N GLN A 96 3.66 15.07 -1.92
CA GLN A 96 2.45 15.37 -1.14
C GLN A 96 1.54 14.15 -1.15
N VAL A 97 1.12 13.70 0.04
CA VAL A 97 0.15 12.62 0.19
C VAL A 97 -1.21 13.11 -0.28
N LEU A 98 -1.68 12.51 -1.37
CA LEU A 98 -2.99 12.75 -1.97
C LEU A 98 -4.06 11.83 -1.38
N TYR A 99 -3.67 10.57 -1.13
CA TYR A 99 -4.52 9.56 -0.50
C TYR A 99 -3.68 8.67 0.42
N HIS A 100 -4.28 8.24 1.53
CA HIS A 100 -3.73 7.14 2.32
C HIS A 100 -4.80 6.29 2.98
N GLY A 101 -4.52 5.01 3.21
CA GLY A 101 -5.36 4.13 4.00
C GLY A 101 -5.67 2.78 3.34
N ALA A 102 -6.94 2.40 3.33
CA ALA A 102 -7.41 1.12 2.82
C ALA A 102 -7.23 0.98 1.29
N ILE A 103 -7.12 -0.24 0.78
CA ILE A 103 -7.12 -0.50 -0.67
C ILE A 103 -8.54 -0.39 -1.22
N ASP A 104 -9.46 -1.13 -0.61
CA ASP A 104 -10.88 -1.21 -0.94
C ASP A 104 -11.66 -1.60 0.33
N ASN A 105 -12.95 -1.88 0.18
CA ASN A 105 -13.80 -2.34 1.29
C ASN A 105 -13.87 -3.87 1.43
N TRP A 106 -12.96 -4.66 0.87
CA TRP A 106 -13.03 -6.11 0.96
C TRP A 106 -12.99 -6.59 2.42
N PHE A 107 -12.02 -6.11 3.20
CA PHE A 107 -11.92 -6.39 4.64
C PHE A 107 -12.55 -5.27 5.47
N TYR A 108 -13.50 -5.61 6.35
CA TYR A 108 -14.04 -4.68 7.35
C TYR A 108 -13.54 -4.95 8.77
N LYS A 109 -12.96 -6.13 9.00
CA LYS A 109 -12.37 -6.52 10.28
C LYS A 109 -11.27 -7.55 10.04
N LEU A 110 -10.32 -7.65 10.97
CA LEU A 110 -9.29 -8.68 10.93
C LEU A 110 -9.92 -10.08 10.78
N GLY A 111 -9.56 -10.77 9.70
CA GLY A 111 -10.08 -12.10 9.38
C GLY A 111 -11.51 -12.15 8.86
N GLN A 112 -12.16 -11.01 8.59
CA GLN A 112 -13.52 -10.96 8.05
C GLN A 112 -13.57 -10.08 6.80
N ASN A 113 -14.05 -10.66 5.72
CA ASN A 113 -14.16 -10.03 4.42
C ASN A 113 -15.57 -10.14 3.83
N ARG A 114 -15.87 -9.25 2.90
CA ARG A 114 -17.08 -9.29 2.09
C ARG A 114 -16.92 -10.34 0.98
N ILE A 115 -18.05 -10.84 0.50
CA ILE A 115 -18.12 -11.68 -0.69
C ILE A 115 -17.78 -10.85 -1.93
N GLU A 116 -18.25 -9.61 -1.97
CA GLU A 116 -18.07 -8.68 -3.07
C GLU A 116 -17.46 -7.37 -2.58
N ILE A 117 -16.56 -6.81 -3.40
CA ILE A 117 -15.95 -5.50 -3.19
C ILE A 117 -16.84 -4.49 -3.88
N THR A 118 -17.34 -3.49 -3.13
CA THR A 118 -18.27 -2.47 -3.66
C THR A 118 -17.71 -1.06 -3.63
N GLU A 119 -16.54 -0.86 -3.02
CA GLU A 119 -15.85 0.43 -2.96
C GLU A 119 -14.35 0.22 -3.17
N HIS A 120 -13.78 0.91 -4.17
CA HIS A 120 -12.40 0.73 -4.62
C HIS A 120 -11.56 1.96 -4.31
N TYR A 121 -11.28 2.20 -3.02
CA TYR A 121 -10.74 3.47 -2.55
C TYR A 121 -9.43 3.90 -3.23
N LEU A 122 -8.49 2.97 -3.40
CA LEU A 122 -7.23 3.26 -4.08
C LEU A 122 -7.45 3.59 -5.57
N ASP A 123 -8.25 2.79 -6.26
CA ASP A 123 -8.53 2.99 -7.69
C ASP A 123 -9.27 4.31 -7.93
N ASP A 124 -10.25 4.61 -7.08
CA ASP A 124 -10.99 5.88 -7.06
C ASP A 124 -10.03 7.07 -6.89
N ALA A 125 -9.15 7.02 -5.89
CA ALA A 125 -8.22 8.10 -5.59
C ALA A 125 -7.19 8.32 -6.71
N VAL A 126 -6.65 7.23 -7.27
CA VAL A 126 -5.73 7.29 -8.41
C VAL A 126 -6.43 7.82 -9.65
N GLY A 127 -7.64 7.34 -9.94
CA GLY A 127 -8.46 7.83 -11.04
C GLY A 127 -8.77 9.32 -10.93
N GLN A 128 -9.17 9.78 -9.74
CA GLN A 128 -9.43 11.20 -9.47
C GLN A 128 -8.15 12.03 -9.64
N ALA A 129 -7.03 11.58 -9.09
CA ALA A 129 -5.74 12.27 -9.21
C ALA A 129 -5.27 12.40 -10.66
N LEU A 130 -5.32 11.31 -11.46
CA LEU A 130 -4.93 11.32 -12.86
C LEU A 130 -5.83 12.25 -13.70
N ASN A 131 -7.10 12.34 -13.36
CA ASN A 131 -8.07 13.22 -14.02
C ASN A 131 -8.07 14.66 -13.45
N GLN A 132 -7.15 15.00 -12.54
CA GLN A 132 -7.08 16.32 -11.89
C GLN A 132 -8.37 16.69 -11.15
N GLN A 133 -9.08 15.68 -10.65
CA GLN A 133 -10.28 15.86 -9.86
C GLN A 133 -9.94 15.89 -8.36
N PRO A 134 -10.74 16.59 -7.54
CA PRO A 134 -10.62 16.51 -6.09
C PRO A 134 -10.77 15.06 -5.61
N ILE A 135 -9.89 14.63 -4.72
CA ILE A 135 -10.00 13.31 -4.10
C ILE A 135 -11.08 13.36 -3.02
N ILE A 136 -12.20 12.66 -3.26
CA ILE A 136 -13.39 12.70 -2.40
C ILE A 136 -13.09 12.10 -1.02
N ARG A 137 -12.29 11.02 -0.98
CA ARG A 137 -11.90 10.31 0.24
C ARG A 137 -10.39 10.29 0.35
N PRO A 138 -9.73 11.36 0.85
CA PRO A 138 -8.27 11.40 0.98
C PRO A 138 -7.73 10.47 2.07
N TYR A 139 -8.61 9.98 2.95
CA TYR A 139 -8.31 8.97 3.95
C TYR A 139 -9.46 7.97 4.11
N VAL A 140 -9.12 6.68 4.19
CA VAL A 140 -10.04 5.63 4.63
C VAL A 140 -9.31 4.71 5.58
N LYS A 141 -9.85 4.51 6.78
CA LYS A 141 -9.19 3.69 7.81
C LYS A 141 -8.86 2.28 7.29
N PRO A 142 -7.58 1.88 7.22
CA PRO A 142 -7.19 0.55 6.78
C PRO A 142 -7.49 -0.51 7.85
N ILE A 143 -7.71 -1.74 7.38
CA ILE A 143 -7.86 -2.94 8.22
C ILE A 143 -6.64 -3.83 7.98
N GLY A 144 -5.85 -4.04 9.03
CA GLY A 144 -4.57 -4.71 8.88
C GLY A 144 -3.90 -5.09 10.19
N CYS A 145 -2.84 -5.88 10.08
CA CYS A 145 -1.96 -6.20 11.21
C CYS A 145 -1.13 -4.95 11.57
N PHE A 146 -1.04 -4.62 12.86
CA PHE A 146 -0.28 -3.46 13.31
C PHE A 146 1.20 -3.54 12.90
N ILE A 147 1.75 -2.40 12.50
CA ILE A 147 3.18 -2.21 12.38
C ILE A 147 3.69 -1.95 13.80
N GLU A 148 4.33 -2.94 14.41
CA GLU A 148 4.92 -2.83 15.75
C GLU A 148 6.19 -1.97 15.70
N THR A 149 6.02 -0.65 15.65
CA THR A 149 7.13 0.33 15.53
C THR A 149 7.91 0.56 16.84
N GLY A 150 7.55 -0.15 17.92
CA GLY A 150 8.04 0.11 19.27
C GLY A 150 7.60 1.48 19.84
N MET A 151 6.70 2.20 19.15
CA MET A 151 6.11 3.42 19.69
C MET A 151 5.06 3.07 20.74
N PRO A 152 5.08 3.67 21.95
CA PRO A 152 4.04 3.46 22.93
C PRO A 152 2.70 3.89 22.35
N SER A 153 1.70 3.03 22.44
CA SER A 153 0.29 3.40 22.27
C SER A 153 -0.02 4.50 23.28
N ASN A 154 -0.26 5.72 22.78
CA ASN A 154 -0.89 6.79 23.56
C ASN A 154 -2.29 6.38 24.01
#